data_AF-A0A7W8YT78-F1
#
_entry.id   AF-A0A7W8YT78-F1
#
_cell.length_a   1.000
_cell.length_b   1.000
_cell.length_c   1.000
_cell.angle_alpha   90.00
_cell.angle_beta   90.00
_cell.angle_gamma   90.00
#
_symmetry.space_group_name_H-M   'P 1'
#
loop_
_entity.id
_entity.type
_entity.pdbx_description
1 polymer ?
#
loop_
_entity_poly.entity_id
_entity_poly.type
_entity_poly.pdbx_seq_one_letter_code
_entity_poly.pdbx_strand_id
1 'polypeptide(L)' 'MKNVVDAAIDLHNQGKVVITQKGIPIDVNQIKGPIRIKII' A
#
# COMPACT_ATOMS: atom_id res chain seq x y z
N MET A 1 -13.02 -2.57 6.51
CA MET A 1 -11.73 -2.86 5.85
C MET A 1 -11.17 -1.71 5.02
N LYS A 2 -11.99 -0.79 4.48
CA LYS A 2 -11.51 0.42 3.76
C LYS A 2 -10.51 1.27 4.56
N ASN A 3 -10.76 1.51 5.85
CA ASN A 3 -9.98 2.46 6.65
C ASN A 3 -8.45 2.23 6.71
N VAL A 4 -7.99 0.98 6.78
CA VAL A 4 -6.54 0.69 6.88
C VAL A 4 -5.87 0.78 5.52
N VAL A 5 -6.55 0.33 4.47
CA VAL A 5 -6.04 0.40 3.11
C VAL A 5 -5.97 1.86 2.66
N ASP A 6 -7.02 2.64 2.90
CA ASP A 6 -7.05 4.07 2.57
C ASP A 6 -5.94 4.83 3.29
N ALA A 7 -5.76 4.62 4.60
CA ALA A 7 -4.66 5.23 5.35
C ALA A 7 -3.26 4.80 4.83
N ALA A 8 -3.12 3.54 4.41
CA ALA A 8 -1.88 3.06 3.82
C ALA A 8 -1.61 3.72 2.45
N ILE A 9 -2.64 3.92 1.64
CA ILE A 9 -2.55 4.64 0.36
C ILE A 9 -2.12 6.08 0.60
N ASP A 10 -2.73 6.77 1.57
CA ASP A 10 -2.35 8.14 1.93
C ASP A 10 -0.89 8.23 2.39
N LEU A 11 -0.45 7.31 3.24
CA LEU A 11 0.94 7.23 3.69
C LEU A 11 1.90 6.88 2.55
N HIS A 12 1.47 6.06 1.59
CA HIS A 12 2.23 5.72 0.40
C HIS A 12 2.39 6.94 -0.51
N ASN A 13 1.31 7.68 -0.75
CA ASN A 13 1.31 8.92 -1.53
C ASN A 13 2.17 10.03 -0.86
N GLN A 14 2.29 10.00 0.47
CA GLN A 14 3.21 10.86 1.23
C GLN A 14 4.67 10.37 1.19
N GLY A 15 4.96 9.22 0.57
CA GLY A 15 6.30 8.63 0.50
C GLY A 15 6.80 8.02 1.81
N LYS A 16 5.93 7.79 2.81
CA LYS A 16 6.31 7.23 4.12
C LYS A 16 6.38 5.71 4.14
N VAL A 17 5.64 5.06 3.26
CA VAL A 17 5.57 3.59 3.15
C VAL A 17 5.57 3.15 1.70
N VAL A 18 6.03 1.93 1.45
CA VAL A 18 5.87 1.24 0.16
C VAL A 18 4.86 0.12 0.32
N ILE A 19 3.85 0.11 -0.54
CA ILE A 19 2.91 -0.99 -0.65
C ILE A 19 3.43 -1.97 -1.69
N THR A 20 3.51 -3.24 -1.30
CA THR A 20 3.98 -4.33 -2.16
C THR A 20 3.01 -5.50 -2.16
N GLN A 21 3.03 -6.27 -3.24
CA GLN A 21 2.36 -7.56 -3.33
C GLN A 21 3.37 -8.58 -3.85
N LYS A 22 3.47 -9.73 -3.17
CA LYS A 22 4.46 -10.78 -3.47
C LYS A 22 5.91 -10.24 -3.54
N GLY A 23 6.22 -9.19 -2.77
CA GLY A 23 7.54 -8.56 -2.71
C GLY A 23 7.80 -7.50 -3.78
N ILE A 24 6.84 -7.24 -4.67
CA ILE A 24 6.96 -6.28 -5.78
C ILE A 24 6.11 -5.04 -5.44
N PRO A 25 6.64 -3.81 -5.60
CA PRO A 25 5.82 -2.59 -5.50
C PRO A 25 4.67 -2.63 -6.50
N ILE A 26 3.47 -2.27 -6.06
CA ILE A 26 2.27 -2.28 -6.90
C ILE A 26 1.65 -0.89 -7.01
N ASP A 27 0.82 -0.70 -8.04
CA ASP A 27 -0.04 0.48 -8.13
C ASP A 27 -1.15 0.42 -7.07
N VAL A 28 -1.16 1.41 -6.19
CA VAL A 28 -2.11 1.55 -5.09
C VAL A 28 -3.54 1.84 -5.55
N ASN A 29 -3.73 2.31 -6.78
CA ASN A 29 -5.05 2.54 -7.36
C ASN A 29 -5.72 1.26 -7.88
N GLN A 30 -4.96 0.16 -8.00
CA GLN A 30 -5.44 -1.13 -8.51
C GLN A 30 -5.11 -2.28 -7.56
N ILE A 31 -5.38 -2.10 -6.27
CA ILE A 31 -5.16 -3.14 -5.26
C ILE A 31 -6.20 -4.26 -5.43
N LYS A 32 -5.72 -5.48 -5.69
CA LYS A 32 -6.53 -6.72 -5.67
C LYS A 32 -5.88 -7.77 -4.80
N GLY A 33 -6.57 -8.17 -3.74
CA GLY A 33 -6.12 -9.21 -2.82
C GLY A 33 -5.17 -8.69 -1.73
N PRO A 34 -4.38 -9.58 -1.10
CA PRO A 34 -3.56 -9.24 0.05
C PRO A 34 -2.34 -8.40 -0.34
N ILE A 35 -2.10 -7.34 0.45
CA ILE A 35 -0.98 -6.41 0.29
C ILE A 35 -0.09 -6.43 1.53
N ARG A 36 1.14 -5.95 1.38
CA ARG A 36 2.09 -5.71 2.47
C ARG A 36 2.51 -4.25 2.47
N ILE A 37 2.54 -3.65 3.64
CA ILE A 37 2.99 -2.27 3.86
C ILE A 37 4.38 -2.36 4.49
N LYS A 38 5.37 -1.69 3.90
CA LYS A 38 6.75 -1.62 4.40
C LYS A 38 7.12 -0.17 4.67
N ILE A 39 7.73 0.11 5.82
CA ILE A 39 8.30 1.42 6.14
C ILE A 39 9.61 1.58 5.36
N ILE A 40 9.84 2.76 4.79
CA ILE A 40 11.10 3.13 4.14
C ILE A 40 12.12 3.56 5.19
#